data_AF-A0A7W1GBW6-F1
#
_entry.id   AF-A0A7W1GBW6-F1
#
_cell.length_a   1.000
_cell.length_b   1.000
_cell.length_c   1.000
_cell.angle_alpha   90.00
_cell.angle_beta   90.00
_cell.angle_gamma   90.00
#
_symmetry.space_group_name_H-M   'P 1'
#
loop_
_entity.id
_entity.type
_entity.pdbx_description
1 polymer ?
#
loop_
_entity_poly.entity_id
_entity_poly.type
_entity_poly.pdbx_seq_one_letter_code
_entity_poly.pdbx_strand_id
1 'polypeptide(L)'
;DSAGAIAVGARHLLVAYNINLRTDDLTVARRIARAVRGRDGGLRYLKAIGIELGGRGLVQVSMNLVRHEQTQLHHVYEAVRREAERWGVQIAGSEIVGLMPRAALQKSVEYFLQLENFAPELVLEDRIAAALAVRHEIKDAGGVTETGGVAKDELDTDGGGLS
;
A
#
# COMPACT_ATOMS: atom_id res chain seq x y z
N ASP A 1 26.52 4.87 36.01
CA ASP A 1 26.00 4.89 34.63
C ASP A 1 26.02 3.50 34.02
N SER A 2 24.87 2.94 33.68
CA SER A 2 24.79 1.70 32.90
C SER A 2 24.22 2.00 31.52
N ALA A 3 24.93 1.58 30.47
CA ALA A 3 24.39 1.60 29.12
C ALA A 3 23.25 0.57 29.02
N GLY A 4 22.09 0.99 28.53
CA GLY A 4 21.00 0.08 28.16
C GLY A 4 21.37 -0.78 26.95
N ALA A 5 20.55 -1.79 26.65
CA ALA A 5 20.73 -2.61 25.46
C ALA A 5 19.86 -2.11 24.30
N ILE A 6 20.41 -2.09 23.08
CA ILE A 6 19.68 -1.84 21.84
C ILE A 6 19.76 -3.10 20.98
N ALA A 7 18.63 -3.58 20.49
CA ALA A 7 18.56 -4.68 19.54
C ALA A 7 18.18 -4.15 18.15
N VAL A 8 18.94 -4.58 17.14
CA VAL A 8 18.66 -4.30 15.72
C VAL A 8 18.39 -5.62 15.02
N GLY A 9 17.44 -5.64 14.09
CA GLY A 9 17.12 -6.82 13.31
C GLY A 9 16.39 -6.48 12.01
N ALA A 10 16.27 -7.48 11.14
CA ALA A 10 15.54 -7.38 9.88
C ALA A 10 14.30 -8.29 9.89
N ARG A 11 13.25 -7.87 9.21
CA ARG A 11 12.00 -8.61 9.05
C ARG A 11 11.34 -8.30 7.72
N HIS A 12 10.46 -9.18 7.27
CA HIS A 12 9.54 -8.86 6.17
C HIS A 12 8.67 -7.64 6.52
N LEU A 13 8.21 -6.93 5.49
CA LEU A 13 7.21 -5.89 5.65
C LEU A 13 5.92 -6.49 6.20
N LEU A 14 5.35 -5.84 7.21
CA LEU A 14 4.03 -6.18 7.71
C LEU A 14 3.03 -5.13 7.25
N VAL A 15 1.77 -5.52 7.20
CA VAL A 15 0.64 -4.59 7.03
C VAL A 15 -0.21 -4.65 8.29
N ALA A 16 -0.38 -3.50 8.94
CA ALA A 16 -1.32 -3.34 10.05
C ALA A 16 -2.68 -2.97 9.44
N TYR A 17 -3.65 -3.86 9.59
CA TYR A 17 -4.96 -3.75 8.97
C TYR A 17 -6.04 -4.09 9.99
N ASN A 18 -6.94 -3.15 10.25
CA ASN A 18 -7.98 -3.33 11.24
C ASN A 18 -9.37 -3.29 10.61
N ILE A 19 -10.31 -4.05 11.19
CA ILE A 19 -11.70 -4.10 10.74
C ILE A 19 -12.62 -3.74 11.91
N ASN A 20 -13.43 -2.70 11.70
CA ASN A 20 -14.40 -2.18 12.66
C ASN A 20 -15.70 -2.97 12.56
N LEU A 21 -16.28 -3.35 13.69
CA LEU A 21 -17.51 -4.10 13.80
C LEU A 21 -18.62 -3.21 14.39
N ARG A 22 -19.83 -3.30 13.85
CA ARG A 22 -21.03 -2.58 14.33
C ARG A 22 -21.61 -3.20 15.61
N THR A 23 -20.79 -3.25 16.65
CA THR A 23 -21.15 -3.69 18.01
C THR A 23 -20.14 -3.11 18.98
N ASP A 24 -20.53 -2.86 20.23
CA ASP A 24 -19.67 -2.53 21.35
C ASP A 24 -19.24 -3.79 22.15
N ASP A 25 -19.73 -4.97 21.77
CA ASP A 25 -19.39 -6.23 22.43
C ASP A 25 -17.96 -6.69 22.07
N LEU A 26 -17.03 -6.40 22.99
CA LEU A 26 -15.62 -6.79 22.85
C LEU A 26 -15.42 -8.31 22.79
N THR A 27 -16.37 -9.10 23.31
CA THR A 27 -16.28 -10.56 23.24
C THR A 27 -16.39 -11.04 21.79
N VAL A 28 -17.22 -10.41 20.96
CA VAL A 28 -17.35 -10.72 19.54
C VAL A 28 -16.02 -10.49 18.82
N ALA A 29 -15.42 -9.30 18.96
CA ALA A 29 -14.12 -9.01 18.34
C ALA A 29 -13.02 -9.98 18.81
N ARG A 30 -13.00 -10.35 20.09
CA ARG A 30 -12.04 -11.32 20.64
C ARG A 30 -12.25 -12.72 20.07
N ARG A 31 -13.50 -13.16 19.87
CA ARG A 31 -13.83 -14.46 19.27
C ARG A 31 -13.41 -14.51 17.82
N ILE A 32 -13.74 -13.47 17.04
CA ILE A 32 -13.34 -13.36 15.64
C ILE A 32 -11.81 -13.32 15.51
N ALA A 33 -11.12 -12.50 16.32
CA ALA A 33 -9.66 -12.43 16.32
C ALA A 33 -9.00 -13.79 16.59
N ARG A 34 -9.55 -14.58 17.53
CA ARG A 34 -9.07 -15.94 17.80
C ARG A 34 -9.31 -16.87 16.61
N ALA A 35 -10.49 -16.82 16.00
CA ALA A 35 -10.83 -17.67 14.86
C ALA A 35 -9.93 -17.42 13.65
N VAL A 36 -9.59 -16.14 13.36
CA VAL A 36 -8.84 -15.81 12.14
C VAL A 36 -7.31 -15.87 12.31
N ARG A 37 -6.76 -15.70 13.52
CA ARG A 37 -5.29 -15.59 13.68
C ARG A 37 -4.59 -16.94 13.61
N GLY A 38 -3.42 -16.94 12.98
CA GLY A 38 -2.70 -18.18 12.67
C GLY A 38 -2.26 -18.99 13.89
N ARG A 39 -1.98 -18.34 15.03
CA ARG A 39 -1.54 -19.07 16.24
C ARG A 39 -2.63 -19.97 16.85
N ASP A 40 -3.90 -19.76 16.49
CA ASP A 40 -5.04 -20.56 16.95
C ASP A 40 -5.61 -21.42 15.79
N GLY A 41 -4.86 -21.62 14.71
CA GLY A 41 -5.27 -22.46 13.57
C GLY A 41 -5.97 -21.72 12.44
N GLY A 42 -6.12 -20.39 12.54
CA GLY A 42 -6.67 -19.56 11.46
C GLY A 42 -5.67 -19.32 10.31
N LEU A 43 -5.78 -18.15 9.69
CA LEU A 43 -4.93 -17.74 8.58
C LEU A 43 -3.46 -17.65 9.00
N ARG A 44 -2.58 -18.39 8.31
CA ARG A 44 -1.13 -18.32 8.55
C ARG A 44 -0.63 -16.88 8.41
N TYR A 45 0.44 -16.54 9.14
CA TYR A 45 1.04 -15.20 9.09
C TYR A 45 0.11 -14.04 9.49
N LEU A 46 -1.05 -14.33 10.07
CA LEU A 46 -1.94 -13.34 10.65
C LEU A 46 -1.83 -13.36 12.18
N LYS A 47 -1.59 -12.19 12.76
CA LYS A 47 -1.79 -11.94 14.18
C LYS A 47 -3.04 -11.08 14.32
N ALA A 48 -3.92 -11.41 15.27
CA ALA A 48 -5.13 -10.62 15.53
C ALA A 48 -5.46 -10.54 17.02
N ILE A 49 -6.02 -9.40 17.42
CA ILE A 49 -6.59 -9.15 18.75
C ILE A 49 -7.91 -8.38 18.60
N GLY A 50 -8.81 -8.54 19.57
CA GLY A 50 -10.01 -7.72 19.68
C GLY A 50 -9.73 -6.50 20.57
N ILE A 51 -10.09 -5.31 20.09
CA ILE A 51 -9.88 -4.03 20.78
C ILE A 51 -11.21 -3.27 20.80
N GLU A 52 -11.46 -2.55 21.88
CA GLU A 52 -12.59 -1.62 21.99
C GLU A 52 -12.18 -0.23 21.47
N LEU A 53 -13.02 0.39 20.65
CA LEU A 53 -12.83 1.76 20.19
C LEU A 53 -13.63 2.71 21.07
N GLY A 54 -13.04 3.08 22.21
CA GLY A 54 -13.62 4.03 23.16
C GLY A 54 -14.12 5.30 22.46
N GLY A 55 -15.34 5.72 22.80
CA GLY A 55 -15.98 6.92 22.24
C GLY A 55 -16.72 6.71 20.91
N ARG A 56 -16.62 5.55 20.25
CA ARG A 56 -17.36 5.25 19.01
C ARG A 56 -18.49 4.23 19.18
N GLY A 57 -18.57 3.54 20.32
CA GLY A 57 -19.52 2.43 20.51
C GLY A 57 -19.28 1.28 19.53
N LEU A 58 -18.02 1.06 19.14
CA LEU A 58 -17.60 0.02 18.21
C LEU A 58 -16.44 -0.78 18.79
N VAL A 59 -16.31 -2.02 18.35
CA VAL A 59 -15.13 -2.85 18.58
C VAL A 59 -14.43 -3.14 17.26
N GLN A 60 -13.20 -3.58 17.36
CA GLN A 60 -12.32 -3.75 16.22
C GLN A 60 -11.55 -5.05 16.33
N VAL A 61 -11.41 -5.73 15.19
CA VAL A 61 -10.40 -6.79 15.02
C VAL A 61 -9.14 -6.11 14.49
N SER A 62 -8.17 -5.89 15.37
CA SER A 62 -6.88 -5.32 15.00
C SER A 62 -5.91 -6.42 14.58
N MET A 63 -5.26 -6.25 13.43
CA MET A 63 -4.49 -7.33 12.82
C MET A 63 -3.15 -6.87 12.25
N ASN A 64 -2.18 -7.76 12.31
CA ASN A 64 -0.89 -7.63 11.65
C ASN A 64 -0.68 -8.82 10.70
N LEU A 65 -0.59 -8.52 9.41
CA LEU A 65 -0.24 -9.48 8.36
C LEU A 65 1.28 -9.44 8.23
N VAL A 66 1.98 -10.43 8.79
CA VAL A 66 3.46 -10.41 8.86
C VAL A 66 4.16 -10.90 7.58
N ARG A 67 3.39 -11.44 6.64
CA ARG A 67 3.77 -11.81 5.26
C ARG A 67 2.57 -11.64 4.34
N HIS A 68 2.32 -10.40 3.91
CA HIS A 68 1.11 -10.05 3.15
C HIS A 68 1.05 -10.73 1.76
N GLU A 69 2.19 -11.19 1.26
CA GLU A 69 2.31 -11.88 -0.03
C GLU A 69 1.68 -13.27 0.03
N GLN A 70 1.77 -13.91 1.21
CA GLN A 70 1.25 -15.25 1.48
C GLN A 70 -0.17 -15.22 2.05
N THR A 71 -0.47 -14.21 2.87
CA THR A 71 -1.81 -13.98 3.42
C THR A 71 -2.25 -12.59 3.04
N GLN A 72 -3.18 -12.49 2.09
CA GLN A 72 -3.54 -11.24 1.41
C GLN A 72 -4.69 -10.54 2.15
N LEU A 73 -4.76 -9.21 2.03
CA LEU A 73 -5.72 -8.40 2.80
C LEU A 73 -7.17 -8.79 2.51
N HIS A 74 -7.53 -9.00 1.24
CA HIS A 74 -8.89 -9.39 0.87
C HIS A 74 -9.31 -10.74 1.50
N HIS A 75 -8.42 -11.72 1.59
CA HIS A 75 -8.70 -12.99 2.28
C HIS A 75 -8.94 -12.80 3.77
N VAL A 76 -8.15 -11.92 4.41
CA VAL A 76 -8.32 -11.58 5.83
C VAL A 76 -9.65 -10.84 6.04
N TYR A 77 -9.98 -9.89 5.17
CA TYR A 77 -11.24 -9.16 5.22
C TYR A 77 -12.44 -10.11 5.09
N GLU A 78 -12.43 -10.98 4.09
CA GLU A 78 -13.49 -11.97 3.87
C GLU A 78 -13.62 -12.96 5.03
N ALA A 79 -12.49 -13.40 5.61
CA ALA A 79 -12.52 -14.26 6.78
C ALA A 79 -13.18 -13.57 7.99
N VAL A 80 -12.81 -12.32 8.27
CA VAL A 80 -13.43 -11.52 9.34
C VAL A 80 -14.90 -11.25 9.04
N ARG A 81 -15.26 -10.93 7.80
CA ARG A 81 -16.65 -10.71 7.37
C ARG A 81 -17.52 -11.94 7.65
N ARG A 82 -17.07 -13.11 7.21
CA ARG A 82 -17.77 -14.38 7.44
C ARG A 82 -17.90 -14.67 8.93
N GLU A 83 -16.85 -14.45 9.71
CA GLU A 83 -16.92 -14.64 11.17
C GLU A 83 -17.89 -13.66 11.81
N ALA A 84 -17.88 -12.38 11.42
CA ALA A 84 -18.83 -11.37 11.92
C ALA A 84 -20.29 -11.73 11.58
N GLU A 85 -20.55 -12.24 10.39
CA GLU A 85 -21.87 -12.73 9.97
C GLU A 85 -22.39 -13.87 10.87
N ARG A 86 -21.52 -14.77 11.34
CA ARG A 86 -21.92 -15.81 12.31
C ARG A 86 -22.41 -15.25 13.64
N TRP A 87 -21.95 -14.05 14.00
CA TRP A 87 -22.39 -13.34 15.21
C TRP A 87 -23.54 -12.36 14.94
N GLY A 88 -24.06 -12.29 13.71
CA GLY A 88 -25.08 -11.30 13.34
C GLY A 88 -24.56 -9.86 13.35
N VAL A 89 -23.24 -9.65 13.27
CA VAL A 89 -22.60 -8.33 13.35
C VAL A 89 -22.13 -7.90 11.98
N GLN A 90 -22.41 -6.65 11.61
CA GLN A 90 -21.96 -6.05 10.37
C GLN A 90 -20.58 -5.41 10.52
N ILE A 91 -19.80 -5.36 9.44
CA ILE A 91 -18.58 -4.55 9.37
C ILE A 91 -18.97 -3.07 9.20
N ALA A 92 -18.40 -2.21 10.03
CA ALA A 92 -18.57 -0.75 9.94
C ALA A 92 -17.59 -0.10 8.96
N GLY A 93 -16.45 -0.75 8.71
CA GLY A 93 -15.38 -0.28 7.83
C GLY A 93 -14.06 -0.95 8.18
N SER A 94 -13.00 -0.58 7.49
CA SER A 94 -11.64 -1.07 7.76
C SER A 94 -10.62 0.04 7.56
N GLU A 95 -9.45 -0.10 8.18
CA GLU A 95 -8.39 0.91 8.12
C GLU A 95 -7.01 0.26 8.01
N ILE A 96 -6.11 0.93 7.30
CA ILE A 96 -4.67 0.63 7.31
C ILE A 96 -4.03 1.55 8.34
N VAL A 97 -3.21 0.97 9.22
CA VAL A 97 -2.44 1.73 10.21
C VAL A 97 -1.02 1.92 9.69
N GLY A 98 -0.71 3.15 9.27
CA GLY A 98 0.59 3.51 8.68
C GLY A 98 0.62 3.26 7.17
N LEU A 99 1.69 2.62 6.70
CA LEU A 99 1.91 2.37 5.27
C LEU A 99 1.63 0.91 4.92
N MET A 100 1.30 0.68 3.65
CA MET A 100 1.23 -0.67 3.08
C MET A 100 1.94 -0.73 1.73
N PRO A 101 2.49 -1.89 1.34
CA PRO A 101 3.07 -2.06 0.01
C PRO A 101 2.00 -1.99 -1.08
N ARG A 102 2.30 -1.30 -2.19
CA ARG A 102 1.41 -1.16 -3.36
C ARG A 102 0.91 -2.51 -3.87
N ALA A 103 1.79 -3.51 -3.95
CA ALA A 103 1.44 -4.86 -4.40
C ALA A 103 0.34 -5.52 -3.55
N ALA A 104 0.26 -5.19 -2.25
CA ALA A 104 -0.78 -5.71 -1.37
C ALA A 104 -2.16 -5.07 -1.66
N LEU A 105 -2.17 -3.81 -2.09
CA LEU A 105 -3.38 -3.10 -2.50
C LEU A 105 -3.90 -3.65 -3.84
N GLN A 106 -3.03 -3.76 -4.85
CA GLN A 106 -3.40 -4.24 -6.18
C GLN A 106 -4.05 -5.62 -6.15
N LYS A 107 -3.46 -6.58 -5.44
CA LYS A 107 -4.06 -7.91 -5.26
C LYS A 107 -5.46 -7.88 -4.65
N SER A 108 -5.73 -6.89 -3.80
CA SER A 108 -7.07 -6.73 -3.20
C SER A 108 -8.05 -6.10 -4.19
N VAL A 109 -7.60 -5.12 -4.98
CA VAL A 109 -8.39 -4.52 -6.08
C VAL A 109 -8.75 -5.58 -7.12
N GLU A 110 -7.79 -6.37 -7.57
CA GLU A 110 -8.00 -7.49 -8.50
C GLU A 110 -9.04 -8.48 -7.96
N TYR A 111 -8.90 -8.88 -6.69
CA TYR A 111 -9.84 -9.82 -6.06
C TYR A 111 -11.27 -9.26 -5.97
N PHE A 112 -11.44 -8.00 -5.55
CA PHE A 112 -12.80 -7.47 -5.33
C PHE A 112 -13.47 -6.97 -6.60
N LEU A 113 -12.73 -6.35 -7.52
CA LEU A 113 -13.32 -5.74 -8.72
C LEU A 113 -13.48 -6.74 -9.87
N GLN A 114 -12.72 -7.85 -9.88
CA GLN A 114 -12.80 -8.87 -10.93
C GLN A 114 -12.68 -8.26 -12.35
N LEU A 115 -11.76 -7.30 -12.50
CA LEU A 115 -11.56 -6.60 -13.76
C LEU A 115 -11.04 -7.55 -14.83
N GLU A 116 -11.72 -7.57 -15.99
CA GLU A 116 -11.28 -8.38 -17.12
C GLU A 116 -9.99 -7.82 -17.74
N ASN A 117 -9.04 -8.71 -18.04
CA ASN A 117 -7.75 -8.35 -18.67
C ASN A 117 -6.98 -7.25 -17.94
N PHE A 118 -7.13 -7.16 -16.61
CA PHE A 118 -6.38 -6.19 -15.82
C PHE A 118 -4.89 -6.51 -15.82
N ALA A 119 -4.09 -5.48 -16.08
CA ALA A 119 -2.65 -5.55 -16.03
C ALA A 119 -2.10 -4.27 -15.35
N PRO A 120 -0.96 -4.35 -14.62
CA PRO A 120 -0.41 -3.21 -13.90
C PRO A 120 -0.16 -1.97 -14.76
N GLU A 121 0.08 -2.13 -16.07
CA GLU A 121 0.33 -1.05 -17.03
C GLU A 121 -0.90 -0.16 -17.27
N LEU A 122 -2.08 -0.62 -16.89
CA LEU A 122 -3.31 0.16 -16.92
C LEU A 122 -3.45 1.12 -15.73
N VAL A 123 -2.60 0.97 -14.71
CA VAL A 123 -2.50 1.93 -13.60
C VAL A 123 -1.64 3.10 -14.06
N LEU A 124 -2.23 4.29 -14.13
CA LEU A 124 -1.58 5.49 -14.65
C LEU A 124 -0.26 5.79 -13.92
N GLU A 125 -0.27 5.73 -12.60
CA GLU A 125 0.89 5.99 -11.75
C GLU A 125 2.01 4.99 -12.02
N ASP A 126 1.70 3.71 -12.26
CA ASP A 126 2.69 2.69 -12.59
C ASP A 126 3.32 2.97 -13.95
N ARG A 127 2.49 3.34 -14.94
CA ARG A 127 2.97 3.67 -16.29
C ARG A 127 3.84 4.93 -16.30
N ILE A 128 3.47 5.95 -15.53
CA ILE A 128 4.27 7.16 -15.36
C ILE A 128 5.59 6.82 -14.67
N ALA A 129 5.57 6.06 -13.57
CA ALA A 129 6.78 5.68 -12.86
C ALA A 129 7.76 4.90 -13.75
N ALA A 130 7.25 3.94 -14.54
CA ALA A 130 8.05 3.19 -15.50
C ALA A 130 8.67 4.10 -16.58
N ALA A 131 7.90 5.01 -17.18
CA ALA A 131 8.41 5.95 -18.17
C ALA A 131 9.47 6.91 -17.61
N LEU A 132 9.29 7.36 -16.37
CA LEU A 132 10.26 8.22 -15.69
C LEU A 132 11.56 7.48 -15.36
N ALA A 133 11.50 6.20 -14.98
CA ALA A 133 12.66 5.37 -14.74
C ALA A 133 13.51 5.22 -16.02
N VAL A 134 12.88 4.91 -17.16
CA VAL A 134 13.56 4.85 -18.47
C VAL A 134 14.25 6.16 -18.83
N ARG A 135 13.60 7.30 -18.57
CA ARG A 135 14.21 8.62 -18.81
C ARG A 135 15.44 8.87 -17.94
N HIS A 136 15.47 8.36 -16.71
CA HIS A 136 16.62 8.47 -15.82
C HIS A 136 17.78 7.60 -16.31
N GLU A 137 17.50 6.36 -16.72
CA GLU A 137 18.49 5.45 -17.29
C GLU A 137 19.14 6.00 -18.56
N ILE A 138 18.36 6.63 -19.46
CA ILE A 138 18.88 7.27 -20.68
C ILE A 138 19.80 8.46 -20.32
N LYS A 139 19.46 9.22 -19.27
CA LYS A 139 20.32 10.33 -18.80
C LYS A 139 21.61 9.81 -18.15
N ASP A 140 21.54 8.76 -17.35
CA ASP A 140 22.70 8.16 -16.66
C ASP A 140 23.63 7.43 -17.63
N ALA A 141 23.11 6.87 -18.72
CA ALA A 141 23.87 6.19 -19.78
C ALA A 141 24.63 7.16 -20.73
N GLY A 142 24.70 8.46 -20.42
CA GLY A 142 25.50 9.41 -21.17
C GLY A 142 24.85 9.94 -22.45
N GLY A 143 23.52 10.06 -22.48
CA GLY A 143 22.81 10.73 -23.57
C GLY A 143 23.09 12.23 -23.65
N VAL A 144 24.26 12.62 -24.17
CA VAL A 144 24.50 13.95 -24.71
C VAL A 144 24.21 13.93 -26.20
N THR A 145 23.17 14.67 -26.60
CA THR A 145 23.27 15.63 -27.71
C THR A 145 22.32 16.76 -27.40
N GLU A 146 22.83 17.78 -26.71
CA GLU A 146 22.39 19.15 -26.99
C GLU A 146 22.83 19.48 -28.42
N THR A 147 21.89 19.53 -29.35
CA THR A 147 22.08 20.26 -30.61
C THR A 147 20.91 21.21 -30.77
N GLY A 148 21.19 22.47 -30.43
CA GLY A 148 20.26 23.58 -30.56
C GLY A 148 20.91 24.92 -30.22
N GLY A 149 22.19 25.09 -30.56
CA GLY A 149 22.79 26.42 -30.62
C GLY A 149 22.16 27.16 -31.80
N VAL A 150 21.28 28.12 -31.53
CA VAL A 150 20.90 29.12 -32.53
C VAL A 150 22.02 30.15 -32.54
N ALA A 151 22.76 30.16 -33.65
CA ALA A 151 23.78 31.14 -33.95
C ALA A 151 23.24 32.57 -33.80
N LYS A 152 23.98 33.40 -33.07
CA LYS A 152 23.93 34.85 -33.24
C LYS A 152 24.78 35.17 -34.46
N ASP A 153 24.15 35.44 -35.60
CA ASP A 153 24.82 36.17 -36.67
C ASP A 153 24.62 37.67 -36.41
N GLU A 154 25.71 38.28 -35.95
CA GLU A 154 25.98 39.70 -36.08
C GLU A 154 26.08 40.04 -37.57
N LEU A 155 25.20 40.92 -38.05
CA LEU A 155 25.39 41.64 -39.30
C LEU A 155 25.51 43.11 -38.93
N ASP A 156 26.76 43.54 -38.72
CA ASP A 156 27.16 44.93 -38.77
C ASP A 156 28.37 45.05 -39.70
N THR A 157 28.15 45.56 -40.90
CA THR A 157 29.16 46.30 -41.66
C THR A 157 28.47 47.37 -42.50
N ASP A 158 28.42 48.56 -41.90
CA ASP A 158 28.62 49.88 -42.51
C ASP A 158 28.75 50.01 -44.04
N GLY A 159 28.01 50.98 -44.58
CA GLY A 159 28.66 52.12 -45.24
C GLY A 159 28.58 52.25 -46.76
N GLY A 160 27.65 53.11 -47.23
CA GLY A 160 28.00 54.17 -48.18
C GLY A 160 27.58 54.04 -49.66
N GLY A 161 26.66 54.93 -50.09
CA GLY A 161 26.90 55.80 -51.25
C GLY A 161 26.08 55.60 -52.54
N LEU A 162 25.31 56.66 -52.86
CA LEU A 162 24.99 57.22 -54.20
C LEU A 162 23.89 56.58 -55.07
N SER A 163 22.69 57.17 -55.01
CA SER A 163 22.09 57.97 -56.11
C SER A 163 20.84 58.69 -55.63
#